data_AF-A0A6N9U6Y2-F1
#
_entry.id   AF-A0A6N9U6Y2-F1
#
_cell.length_a   1.000
_cell.length_b   1.000
_cell.length_c   1.000
_cell.angle_alpha   90.00
_cell.angle_beta   90.00
_cell.angle_gamma   90.00
#
_symmetry.space_group_name_H-M   'P 1'
#
loop_
_entity.id
_entity.type
_entity.pdbx_description
1 polymer ?
#
loop_
_entity_poly.entity_id
_entity_poly.type
_entity_poly.pdbx_seq_one_letter_code
_entity_poly.pdbx_strand_id
1 'polypeptide(L)' 'SVVLALAAATAAGAGAGTLTDFGSRAALLGLAAGGCALIGLRVASYDYPSRFVHMTAGVALPLTAAAPAVYLLGQVLA' A
#
# COMPACT_ATOMS: atom_id res chain seq x y z
N SER A 1 13.42 0.22 -6.99
CA SER A 1 13.20 1.68 -7.06
C SER A 1 11.80 1.99 -6.55
N VAL A 2 11.66 2.98 -5.66
CA VAL A 2 10.35 3.42 -5.12
C VAL A 2 9.43 3.90 -6.24
N VAL A 3 9.96 4.68 -7.19
CA VAL A 3 9.20 5.19 -8.34
C VAL A 3 8.66 4.05 -9.20
N LEU A 4 9.48 3.04 -9.48
CA LEU A 4 9.07 1.89 -10.29
C LEU A 4 8.02 1.04 -9.55
N ALA A 5 8.16 0.87 -8.24
CA ALA A 5 7.20 0.13 -7.42
C ALA A 5 5.84 0.84 -7.33
N LEU A 6 5.83 2.17 -7.17
CA LEU A 6 4.60 2.96 -7.21
C LEU A 6 3.95 2.91 -8.59
N ALA A 7 4.74 3.06 -9.67
CA ALA A 7 4.24 2.96 -11.04
C ALA A 7 3.62 1.58 -11.33
N ALA A 8 4.28 0.50 -10.88
CA ALA A 8 3.76 -0.86 -11.00
C ALA A 8 2.47 -1.06 -10.19
N ALA A 9 2.40 -0.52 -8.97
CA ALA A 9 1.20 -0.60 -8.13
C ALA A 9 0.02 0.19 -8.73
N THR A 10 0.26 1.39 -9.28
CA THR A 10 -0.76 2.14 -10.03
C THR A 10 -1.25 1.41 -11.27
N ALA A 11 -0.35 0.78 -12.02
CA ALA A 11 -0.70 0.03 -13.22
C ALA A 11 -1.50 -1.23 -12.88
N ALA A 12 -1.11 -1.95 -11.81
CA ALA A 12 -1.85 -3.09 -11.29
C ALA A 12 -3.25 -2.68 -10.81
N GLY A 13 -3.37 -1.54 -10.10
CA GLY A 13 -4.66 -0.98 -9.70
C GLY A 13 -5.53 -0.59 -10.90
N ALA A 14 -4.95 0.06 -11.92
CA ALA A 14 -5.67 0.41 -13.14
C ALA A 14 -6.19 -0.84 -13.89
N GLY A 15 -5.37 -1.90 -14.00
CA GLY A 15 -5.77 -3.18 -14.58
C GLY A 15 -6.84 -3.91 -13.77
N ALA A 16 -6.78 -3.84 -12.43
CA ALA A 16 -7.85 -4.37 -11.59
C ALA A 16 -9.16 -3.58 -11.75
N GLY A 17 -9.07 -2.27 -12.02
CA GLY A 17 -10.22 -1.40 -12.29
C GLY A 17 -11.02 -1.76 -13.52
N THR A 18 -10.37 -2.31 -14.56
CA THR A 18 -11.07 -2.79 -15.76
C THR A 18 -11.87 -4.07 -15.50
N LEU A 19 -11.56 -4.79 -14.41
CA LEU A 19 -12.23 -6.03 -14.03
C LEU A 19 -13.34 -5.83 -12.99
N THR A 20 -13.39 -4.66 -12.34
CA THR A 20 -14.20 -4.42 -11.12
C THR A 20 -15.18 -3.25 -11.25
N ASP A 21 -15.44 -2.76 -12.47
CA ASP A 21 -16.26 -1.58 -12.79
C ASP A 21 -15.82 -0.26 -12.11
N PHE A 22 -14.74 -0.27 -11.32
CA PHE A 22 -14.17 0.90 -10.65
C PHE A 22 -13.48 1.88 -11.61
N GLY A 23 -13.17 1.45 -12.84
CA GLY A 23 -12.56 2.28 -13.87
C GLY A 23 -11.25 2.94 -13.41
N SER A 24 -11.04 4.20 -13.78
CA SER A 24 -9.81 4.95 -13.48
C SER A 24 -9.54 5.17 -11.98
N ARG A 25 -10.55 5.06 -11.12
CA ARG A 25 -10.40 5.24 -9.67
C ARG A 25 -9.61 4.09 -9.02
N ALA A 26 -9.58 2.92 -9.65
CA ALA A 26 -8.77 1.80 -9.20
C ALA A 26 -7.26 2.05 -9.33
N ALA A 27 -6.84 2.97 -10.20
CA ALA A 27 -5.43 3.39 -10.27
C ALA A 27 -4.99 4.11 -9.00
N LEU A 28 -5.87 4.93 -8.41
CA LEU A 28 -5.61 5.61 -7.12
C LEU A 28 -5.56 4.61 -5.96
N LEU A 29 -6.43 3.59 -5.99
CA LEU A 29 -6.38 2.46 -5.06
C LEU A 29 -5.03 1.72 -5.15
N GLY A 30 -4.58 1.42 -6.37
CA GLY A 30 -3.28 0.81 -6.61
C GLY A 30 -2.11 1.64 -6.09
N LEU A 31 -2.14 2.96 -6.28
CA LEU A 31 -1.13 3.88 -5.75
C LEU A 31 -1.09 3.83 -4.22
N ALA A 32 -2.24 3.99 -3.56
CA ALA A 32 -2.35 4.02 -2.12
C ALA A 32 -1.92 2.68 -1.48
N ALA A 33 -2.35 1.55 -2.07
CA ALA A 33 -1.93 0.22 -1.65
C ALA A 33 -0.41 0.02 -1.83
N GLY A 34 0.14 0.45 -2.98
CA GLY A 34 1.58 0.43 -3.24
C GLY A 34 2.39 1.27 -2.24
N GLY A 35 1.87 2.45 -1.87
CA GLY A 35 2.47 3.32 -0.86
C GLY A 35 2.52 2.65 0.52
N CYS A 36 1.41 2.06 0.96
CA CYS A 36 1.36 1.32 2.23
C CYS A 36 2.33 0.12 2.23
N ALA A 37 2.40 -0.62 1.13
CA ALA A 37 3.33 -1.75 0.98
C ALA A 37 4.80 -1.32 1.03
N LEU A 38 5.15 -0.19 0.42
CA LEU A 38 6.52 0.35 0.45
C LEU A 38 6.93 0.84 1.84
N ILE A 39 6.00 1.47 2.57
CA ILE A 39 6.24 1.86 3.97
C ILE A 39 6.51 0.60 4.80
N GLY A 40 5.68 -0.45 4.67
CA GLY A 40 5.89 -1.73 5.34
C GLY A 40 7.23 -2.39 4.98
N LEU A 41 7.59 -2.42 3.70
CA LEU A 41 8.88 -2.94 3.23
C LEU A 41 10.05 -2.15 3.81
N ARG A 42 9.92 -0.81 3.94
CA ARG A 42 10.97 0.03 4.50
C ARG A 42 11.14 -0.19 6.00
N VAL A 43 10.04 -0.35 6.73
CA VAL A 43 10.08 -0.72 8.16
C VAL A 43 10.69 -2.12 8.33
N ALA A 44 10.32 -3.07 7.47
CA ALA A 44 10.93 -4.40 7.41
C ALA A 44 12.40 -4.39 6.90
N SER A 45 12.95 -3.23 6.54
CA SER A 45 14.38 -3.12 6.20
C SER A 45 15.24 -2.65 7.38
N TYR A 46 14.64 -2.20 8.49
CA TYR A 46 15.35 -1.55 9.60
C TYR A 46 16.05 -2.51 10.59
N ASP A 47 16.06 -3.82 10.38
CA ASP A 47 16.52 -4.76 11.43
C ASP A 47 17.91 -5.36 11.26
N TYR A 48 18.73 -5.08 12.27
CA TYR A 48 19.63 -6.03 12.92
C TYR A 48 19.65 -5.70 14.43
N PRO A 49 19.42 -6.64 15.40
CA PRO A 49 19.40 -8.10 15.30
C PRO A 49 18.09 -8.83 15.70
N SER A 50 16.97 -8.16 16.05
CA SER A 50 15.82 -8.83 16.71
C SER A 50 14.55 -9.02 15.85
N ARG A 51 14.25 -10.29 15.53
CA ARG A 51 13.12 -10.72 14.68
C ARG A 51 11.72 -10.45 15.26
N PHE A 52 11.57 -10.33 16.57
CA PHE A 52 10.27 -10.09 17.21
C PHE A 52 9.82 -8.62 17.10
N VAL A 53 10.77 -7.70 17.24
CA VAL A 53 10.56 -6.25 17.01
C VAL A 53 10.27 -6.00 15.54
N HIS A 54 10.89 -6.78 14.65
CA HIS A 54 10.57 -6.81 13.24
C HIS A 54 9.11 -7.12 12.95
N MET A 55 8.56 -8.14 13.59
CA MET A 55 7.19 -8.56 13.35
C MET A 55 6.20 -7.55 13.93
N THR A 56 6.50 -6.94 15.06
CA THR A 56 5.63 -5.91 15.66
C THR A 56 5.73 -4.59 14.89
N ALA A 57 6.92 -4.06 14.65
CA ALA A 57 7.10 -2.81 13.90
C ALA A 57 6.74 -2.96 12.42
N GLY A 58 7.26 -4.01 11.77
CA GLY A 58 7.10 -4.26 10.33
C GLY A 58 5.70 -4.67 9.90
N VAL A 59 4.84 -5.16 10.81
CA VAL A 59 3.43 -5.48 10.50
C VAL A 59 2.47 -4.44 11.09
N ALA A 60 2.70 -3.95 12.32
CA ALA A 60 1.78 -3.00 12.94
C ALA A 60 1.82 -1.61 12.28
N LEU A 61 2.99 -1.12 11.83
CA LEU A 61 3.08 0.17 11.13
C LEU A 61 2.38 0.19 9.76
N PRO A 62 2.60 -0.79 8.86
CA PRO A 62 1.83 -0.81 7.62
C PRO A 62 0.33 -1.05 7.83
N LEU A 63 -0.07 -1.85 8.83
CA LEU A 63 -1.50 -2.00 9.17
C LEU A 63 -2.12 -0.70 9.71
N THR A 64 -1.40 0.02 10.57
CA THR A 64 -1.88 1.32 11.09
C THR A 64 -1.87 2.41 10.02
N ALA A 65 -0.97 2.35 9.04
CA ALA A 65 -1.01 3.22 7.86
C ALA A 65 -2.15 2.85 6.88
N ALA A 66 -2.50 1.56 6.79
CA ALA A 66 -3.60 1.10 5.94
C ALA A 66 -4.97 1.58 6.44
N ALA A 67 -5.19 1.69 7.76
CA ALA A 67 -6.45 2.16 8.33
C ALA A 67 -6.90 3.56 7.82
N PRO A 68 -6.10 4.64 7.90
CA PRO A 68 -6.48 5.94 7.34
C PRO A 68 -6.51 5.92 5.81
N ALA A 69 -5.65 5.14 5.15
CA ALA A 69 -5.65 5.04 3.70
C ALA A 69 -6.96 4.44 3.17
N VAL A 70 -7.44 3.35 3.78
CA VAL A 70 -8.71 2.71 3.42
C VAL A 70 -9.90 3.60 3.77
N TYR A 71 -9.85 4.33 4.89
CA TYR A 71 -10.87 5.32 5.24
C TYR A 71 -10.98 6.44 4.20
N LEU A 72 -9.87 7.07 3.83
CA LEU A 72 -9.84 8.14 2.83
C LEU A 72 -10.23 7.63 1.44
N LEU A 73 -9.80 6.42 1.07
CA LEU A 73 -10.22 5.79 -0.16
C LEU A 73 -11.73 5.53 -0.16
N GLY A 74 -12.28 4.95 0.90
CA GLY A 74 -13.72 4.77 1.06
C GLY A 74 -14.48 6.09 0.93
N GLN A 75 -13.93 7.19 1.43
CA GLN A 75 -14.51 8.52 1.31
C GLN A 75 -14.50 9.09 -0.13
N VAL A 76 -13.45 8.80 -0.91
CA VAL A 76 -13.26 9.31 -2.27
C VAL A 76 -13.97 8.43 -3.31
N LEU A 77 -14.19 7.15 -3.00
CA LEU A 77 -14.80 6.15 -3.87
C LEU A 77 -16.31 5.99 -3.67
N ALA A 78 -16.85 6.39 -2.50
CA ALA A 78 -18.28 6.59 -2.29
C ALA A 78 -18.83 7.73 -3.16
#